data_AF-A0A936TBB2-F1
#
_entry.id   AF-A0A936TBB2-F1
#
_cell.length_a   1.000
_cell.length_b   1.000
_cell.length_c   1.000
_cell.angle_alpha   90.00
_cell.angle_beta   90.00
_cell.angle_gamma   90.00
#
_symmetry.space_group_name_H-M   'P 1'
#
loop_
_entity.id
_entity.type
_entity.pdbx_description
1 polymer ?
#
loop_
_entity_poly.entity_id
_entity_poly.type
_entity_poly.pdbx_seq_one_letter_code
_entity_poly.pdbx_strand_id
1 'polypeptide(L)'
;MKYFLKLLFLFIGIMQLRAQDLPKGFAPGEELLMDNYLNQKYQQKSAALINTPPQYSNLRNAAEWEEIQTLMITWTSYTPIHRQIILAAQNETKITIVCSDSNAVKSNLNSNSVPLTNLRFVVAPFNSVWIRDYFGNSVYGKYVDSLILVDWIYNRPRPLDDVIPTVIGSNLNIPVYETTQSPNWNLIHTGGNYMSDGLGTAFSSTLTDQENPTKTVAMIDTIMKKFMGINRYIRMPTLPYDGIHHIDMHMKLLDEETLLVGEYPTGVADGPQIEANLAWILANYNSVFGTPYKVIRIPMPKDKNNKWPNQSGGWYCTFTNGVFVNKSYIFPTFYQQYDTTAFRILKASLPGYKITGIDCDEPSSPIISASGAIHCITHAVHVNDPLLITHQRLSDKCQNESSYAVSAKVFHKTGLNNVTLYWTNDTLMGFTPLNMTLVNPNTGEYAANIPQQNVGQTIYYYISANAVSGKTITRPITAPLGRWTFKVQSCITGIQKFNKDEMKPVYPNPAGSITCIPLHVNGLKKVNVTLLNALGQEVAELYSGMCEGDKNVFLHAENYSKGVYFIRFQSNESVYTQKLIIK
;
A
#
# COMPACT_ATOMS: atom_id res chain seq x y z
N MET A 1 -73.85 -12.29 -22.75
CA MET A 1 -72.67 -13.13 -23.08
C MET A 1 -71.56 -12.19 -23.52
N LYS A 2 -70.49 -12.13 -22.72
CA LYS A 2 -69.35 -11.19 -22.84
C LYS A 2 -68.48 -11.57 -24.03
N TYR A 3 -68.00 -10.60 -24.82
CA TYR A 3 -66.61 -10.56 -25.31
C TYR A 3 -66.24 -9.10 -25.60
N PHE A 4 -65.53 -8.49 -24.65
CA PHE A 4 -64.84 -7.21 -24.81
C PHE A 4 -63.35 -7.55 -24.96
N LEU A 5 -62.79 -7.17 -26.10
CA LEU A 5 -61.37 -7.33 -26.43
C LEU A 5 -60.55 -6.38 -25.52
N LYS A 6 -59.76 -6.93 -24.59
CA LYS A 6 -58.72 -6.16 -23.87
C LYS A 6 -57.37 -6.55 -24.46
N LEU A 7 -56.82 -5.67 -25.30
CA LEU A 7 -55.38 -5.67 -25.61
C LEU A 7 -54.64 -5.26 -24.34
N LEU A 8 -53.92 -6.19 -23.73
CA LEU A 8 -52.99 -5.92 -22.65
C LEU A 8 -51.66 -5.50 -23.29
N PHE A 9 -51.39 -4.20 -23.37
CA PHE A 9 -50.04 -3.71 -23.68
C PHE A 9 -49.15 -4.03 -22.47
N LEU A 10 -48.33 -5.07 -22.60
CA LEU A 10 -47.26 -5.39 -21.67
C LEU A 10 -46.14 -4.36 -21.88
N PHE A 11 -46.20 -3.25 -21.16
CA PHE A 11 -45.06 -2.33 -21.03
C PHE A 11 -43.99 -3.06 -20.22
N ILE A 12 -43.09 -3.77 -20.90
CA ILE A 12 -41.81 -4.17 -20.31
C ILE A 12 -40.99 -2.89 -20.22
N GLY A 13 -41.10 -2.22 -19.07
CA GLY A 13 -40.19 -1.15 -18.70
C GLY A 13 -38.78 -1.74 -18.62
N ILE A 14 -37.95 -1.44 -19.61
CA ILE A 14 -36.50 -1.59 -19.49
C ILE A 14 -36.10 -0.60 -18.40
N MET A 15 -35.99 -1.06 -17.14
CA MET A 15 -35.21 -0.34 -16.15
C MET A 15 -33.77 -0.34 -16.68
N GLN A 16 -33.36 0.77 -17.29
CA GLN A 16 -31.95 1.09 -17.37
C GLN A 16 -31.45 1.13 -15.92
N LEU A 17 -30.81 0.06 -15.48
CA LEU A 17 -29.98 0.05 -14.27
C LEU A 17 -28.94 1.15 -14.46
N ARG A 18 -29.24 2.35 -13.97
CA ARG A 18 -28.23 3.41 -13.87
C ARG A 18 -27.21 2.94 -12.84
N ALA A 19 -25.94 3.19 -13.11
CA ALA A 19 -24.88 3.08 -12.11
C ALA A 19 -25.33 3.82 -10.84
N GLN A 20 -25.28 3.13 -9.71
CA GLN A 20 -25.70 3.68 -8.43
C GLN A 20 -24.45 4.23 -7.74
N ASP A 21 -24.50 5.47 -7.26
CA ASP A 21 -23.41 6.06 -6.49
C ASP A 21 -23.36 5.40 -5.10
N LEU A 22 -22.85 4.17 -5.06
CA LEU A 22 -22.77 3.36 -3.87
C LEU A 22 -21.61 3.83 -2.97
N PRO A 23 -21.81 3.85 -1.65
CA PRO A 23 -20.74 4.19 -0.71
C PRO A 23 -19.60 3.17 -0.77
N LYS A 24 -18.42 3.53 -0.25
CA LYS A 24 -17.29 2.60 -0.15
C LYS A 24 -17.58 1.46 0.83
N GLY A 25 -18.26 1.77 1.93
CA GLY A 25 -18.86 0.78 2.85
C GLY A 25 -20.10 0.10 2.26
N PHE A 26 -20.81 -0.66 3.08
CA PHE A 26 -22.14 -1.17 2.72
C PHE A 26 -23.14 -0.02 2.58
N ALA A 27 -23.94 -0.04 1.52
CA ALA A 27 -25.15 0.76 1.42
C ALA A 27 -26.24 0.17 2.33
N PRO A 28 -27.27 0.95 2.72
CA PRO A 28 -28.37 0.44 3.53
C PRO A 28 -28.99 -0.84 2.96
N GLY A 29 -28.92 -1.93 3.74
CA GLY A 29 -29.45 -3.24 3.36
C GLY A 29 -28.53 -4.16 2.54
N GLU A 30 -27.36 -3.68 2.04
CA GLU A 30 -26.42 -4.54 1.31
C GLU A 30 -25.87 -5.68 2.20
N GLU A 31 -25.66 -5.45 3.49
CA GLU A 31 -25.15 -6.48 4.41
C GLU A 31 -26.02 -7.75 4.43
N LEU A 32 -27.35 -7.59 4.30
CA LEU A 32 -28.31 -8.69 4.24
C LEU A 32 -28.20 -9.53 2.95
N LEU A 33 -27.54 -8.99 1.91
CA LEU A 33 -27.34 -9.67 0.64
C LEU A 33 -26.05 -10.48 0.61
N MET A 34 -25.15 -10.30 1.59
CA MET A 34 -23.81 -10.89 1.59
C MET A 34 -23.86 -12.43 1.52
N ASP A 35 -24.69 -13.08 2.34
CA ASP A 35 -24.78 -14.55 2.35
C ASP A 35 -25.23 -15.10 0.99
N ASN A 36 -26.21 -14.47 0.35
CA ASN A 36 -26.67 -14.88 -0.98
C ASN A 36 -25.56 -14.69 -2.01
N TYR A 37 -24.91 -13.53 -1.99
CA TYR A 37 -23.79 -13.21 -2.88
C TYR A 37 -22.64 -14.23 -2.76
N LEU A 38 -22.20 -14.54 -1.53
CA LEU A 38 -21.14 -15.51 -1.29
C LEU A 38 -21.55 -16.92 -1.76
N ASN A 39 -22.79 -17.33 -1.48
CA ASN A 39 -23.30 -18.62 -1.95
C ASN A 39 -23.30 -18.71 -3.49
N GLN A 40 -23.69 -17.64 -4.19
CA GLN A 40 -23.62 -17.59 -5.65
C GLN A 40 -22.17 -17.71 -6.14
N LYS A 41 -21.23 -16.96 -5.54
CA LYS A 41 -19.81 -17.00 -5.90
C LYS A 41 -19.20 -18.38 -5.69
N TYR A 42 -19.53 -19.07 -4.59
CA TYR A 42 -19.03 -20.43 -4.32
C TYR A 42 -19.61 -21.49 -5.26
N GLN A 43 -20.82 -21.27 -5.79
CA GLN A 43 -21.49 -22.19 -6.70
C GLN A 43 -21.15 -21.94 -8.18
N GLN A 44 -20.54 -20.80 -8.51
CA GLN A 44 -20.25 -20.41 -9.88
C GLN A 44 -19.11 -21.27 -10.47
N LYS A 45 -19.48 -22.40 -11.07
CA LYS A 45 -18.57 -23.31 -11.79
C LYS A 45 -18.45 -22.90 -13.27
N SER A 46 -17.91 -21.70 -13.54
CA SER A 46 -17.61 -21.34 -14.93
C SER A 46 -16.34 -22.05 -15.40
N ALA A 47 -16.40 -22.74 -16.55
CA ALA A 47 -15.24 -23.41 -17.14
C ALA A 47 -14.16 -22.43 -17.66
N ALA A 48 -14.48 -21.13 -17.75
CA ALA A 48 -13.55 -20.09 -18.17
C ALA A 48 -12.71 -19.48 -17.03
N LEU A 49 -13.06 -19.76 -15.76
CA LEU A 49 -12.42 -19.16 -14.59
C LEU A 49 -11.39 -20.12 -13.99
N ILE A 50 -10.15 -19.67 -13.85
CA ILE A 50 -9.09 -20.48 -13.22
C ILE A 50 -9.15 -20.26 -11.71
N ASN A 51 -9.89 -21.11 -11.02
CA ASN A 51 -10.14 -20.99 -9.58
C ASN A 51 -9.24 -21.87 -8.71
N THR A 52 -8.18 -22.42 -9.31
CA THR A 52 -7.11 -23.15 -8.59
C THR A 52 -5.85 -22.29 -8.55
N PRO A 53 -4.95 -22.51 -7.58
CA PRO A 53 -3.69 -21.76 -7.51
C PRO A 53 -2.93 -21.77 -8.85
N PRO A 54 -2.35 -20.64 -9.28
CA PRO A 54 -1.48 -20.59 -10.46
C PRO A 54 -0.33 -21.61 -10.36
N GLN A 55 -0.16 -22.44 -11.38
CA GLN A 55 0.86 -23.50 -11.43
C GLN A 55 2.20 -22.98 -11.96
N TYR A 56 2.74 -21.94 -11.31
CA TYR A 56 4.06 -21.39 -11.61
C TYR A 56 5.06 -21.77 -10.51
N SER A 57 6.33 -21.95 -10.88
CA SER A 57 7.41 -22.31 -9.95
C SER A 57 7.73 -21.20 -8.93
N ASN A 58 7.50 -19.94 -9.30
CA ASN A 58 7.70 -18.79 -8.44
C ASN A 58 6.73 -17.67 -8.84
N LEU A 59 5.88 -17.24 -7.91
CA LEU A 59 4.94 -16.15 -8.09
C LEU A 59 5.48 -14.89 -7.42
N ARG A 60 5.25 -13.75 -8.05
CA ARG A 60 5.60 -12.44 -7.50
C ARG A 60 4.51 -11.43 -7.79
N ASN A 61 3.78 -11.00 -6.77
CA ASN A 61 2.93 -9.82 -6.90
C ASN A 61 3.80 -8.59 -7.18
N ALA A 62 3.35 -7.74 -8.11
CA ALA A 62 4.06 -6.52 -8.46
C ALA A 62 3.78 -5.41 -7.43
N ALA A 63 4.80 -4.63 -7.08
CA ALA A 63 4.64 -3.42 -6.28
C ALA A 63 4.07 -2.27 -7.12
N GLU A 64 3.36 -1.35 -6.46
CA GLU A 64 2.65 -0.27 -7.16
C GLU A 64 3.56 0.70 -7.93
N TRP A 65 4.82 0.86 -7.51
CA TRP A 65 5.80 1.73 -8.20
C TRP A 65 6.50 1.05 -9.38
N GLU A 66 6.20 -0.22 -9.66
CA GLU A 66 6.69 -0.88 -10.87
C GLU A 66 5.99 -0.34 -12.12
N GLU A 67 6.55 -0.63 -13.29
CA GLU A 67 6.05 -0.09 -14.56
C GLU A 67 4.65 -0.64 -14.91
N ILE A 68 3.75 0.27 -15.27
CA ILE A 68 2.35 -0.04 -15.60
C ILE A 68 2.03 0.21 -17.07
N GLN A 69 1.30 -0.72 -17.69
CA GLN A 69 0.81 -0.57 -19.06
C GLN A 69 -0.53 0.17 -19.13
N THR A 70 -1.30 0.17 -18.04
CA THR A 70 -2.51 0.98 -17.95
C THR A 70 -2.85 1.33 -16.51
N LEU A 71 -3.35 2.56 -16.30
CA LEU A 71 -4.13 2.93 -15.12
C LEU A 71 -5.61 2.69 -15.43
N MET A 72 -6.37 2.21 -14.46
CA MET A 72 -7.78 1.81 -14.57
C MET A 72 -8.64 2.78 -13.76
N ILE A 73 -9.78 3.19 -14.32
CA ILE A 73 -10.85 3.91 -13.61
C ILE A 73 -12.22 3.38 -14.03
N THR A 74 -13.23 3.58 -13.18
CA THR A 74 -14.64 3.32 -13.51
C THR A 74 -15.39 4.64 -13.58
N TRP A 75 -15.82 5.01 -14.78
CA TRP A 75 -16.47 6.29 -15.04
C TRP A 75 -17.94 6.27 -14.62
N THR A 76 -18.22 6.81 -13.44
CA THR A 76 -19.56 7.05 -12.92
C THR A 76 -19.64 8.36 -12.11
N SER A 77 -19.52 8.31 -10.78
CA SER A 77 -19.43 9.47 -9.90
C SER A 77 -18.05 10.14 -9.96
N TYR A 78 -17.93 11.29 -9.29
CA TYR A 78 -16.67 12.03 -9.12
C TYR A 78 -15.97 12.35 -10.44
N THR A 79 -16.74 12.60 -11.52
CA THR A 79 -16.18 12.88 -12.85
C THR A 79 -15.20 14.07 -12.88
N PRO A 80 -15.33 15.15 -12.08
CA PRO A 80 -14.28 16.17 -12.00
C PRO A 80 -12.92 15.61 -11.58
N ILE A 81 -12.90 14.72 -10.60
CA ILE A 81 -11.69 14.06 -10.13
C ILE A 81 -11.15 13.09 -11.20
N HIS A 82 -12.01 12.30 -11.84
CA HIS A 82 -11.58 11.43 -12.96
C HIS A 82 -10.94 12.23 -14.11
N ARG A 83 -11.49 13.39 -14.46
CA ARG A 83 -10.89 14.27 -15.48
C ARG A 83 -9.47 14.69 -15.10
N GLN A 84 -9.26 15.08 -13.85
CA GLN A 84 -7.95 15.46 -13.34
C GLN A 84 -6.97 14.28 -13.29
N ILE A 85 -7.43 13.08 -12.91
CA ILE A 85 -6.62 11.85 -12.97
C ILE A 85 -6.20 11.56 -14.42
N ILE A 86 -7.13 11.61 -15.37
CA ILE A 86 -6.83 11.41 -16.79
C ILE A 86 -5.81 12.44 -17.28
N LEU A 87 -6.00 13.73 -16.97
CA LEU A 87 -5.05 14.80 -17.32
C LEU A 87 -3.65 14.56 -16.75
N ALA A 88 -3.56 14.09 -15.50
CA ALA A 88 -2.29 13.86 -14.84
C ALA A 88 -1.54 12.63 -15.40
N ALA A 89 -2.26 11.59 -15.83
CA ALA A 89 -1.72 10.27 -16.13
C ALA A 89 -1.61 9.93 -17.63
N GLN A 90 -2.42 10.53 -18.51
CA GLN A 90 -2.54 10.10 -19.92
C GLN A 90 -1.27 10.22 -20.77
N ASN A 91 -0.30 11.03 -20.33
CA ASN A 91 1.00 11.15 -21.01
C ASN A 91 2.04 10.13 -20.49
N GLU A 92 1.77 9.46 -19.37
CA GLU A 92 2.65 8.47 -18.74
C GLU A 92 2.31 7.03 -19.15
N THR A 93 1.02 6.75 -19.34
CA THR A 93 0.51 5.41 -19.63
C THR A 93 -0.89 5.48 -20.26
N LYS A 94 -1.39 4.31 -20.69
CA LYS A 94 -2.78 4.18 -21.15
C LYS A 94 -3.75 4.33 -19.98
N ILE A 95 -4.86 5.01 -20.17
CA ILE A 95 -5.95 5.02 -19.19
C ILE A 95 -7.09 4.16 -19.73
N THR A 96 -7.39 3.06 -19.05
CA THR A 96 -8.52 2.20 -19.38
C THR A 96 -9.71 2.58 -18.52
N ILE A 97 -10.77 3.03 -19.18
CA ILE A 97 -11.97 3.58 -18.59
C ILE A 97 -13.10 2.58 -18.76
N VAL A 98 -13.52 1.95 -17.65
CA VAL A 98 -14.74 1.15 -17.60
C VAL A 98 -15.92 2.11 -17.56
N CYS A 99 -16.88 1.99 -18.49
CA CYS A 99 -18.00 2.93 -18.59
C CYS A 99 -19.24 2.28 -19.18
N SER A 100 -20.42 2.88 -18.96
CA SER A 100 -21.67 2.40 -19.58
C SER A 100 -21.84 2.88 -21.02
N ASP A 101 -21.27 4.04 -21.36
CA ASP A 101 -21.29 4.60 -22.71
C ASP A 101 -20.01 5.42 -22.98
N SER A 102 -19.16 4.91 -23.87
CA SER A 102 -17.92 5.59 -24.23
C SER A 102 -18.11 6.95 -24.91
N ASN A 103 -19.23 7.18 -25.62
CA ASN A 103 -19.49 8.45 -26.30
C ASN A 103 -19.89 9.54 -25.31
N ALA A 104 -20.65 9.19 -24.27
CA ALA A 104 -20.94 10.09 -23.16
C ALA A 104 -19.65 10.51 -22.43
N VAL A 105 -18.72 9.58 -22.18
CA VAL A 105 -17.42 9.91 -21.58
C VAL A 105 -16.63 10.86 -22.46
N LYS A 106 -16.44 10.53 -23.75
CA LYS A 106 -15.71 11.39 -24.71
C LYS A 106 -16.31 12.79 -24.79
N SER A 107 -17.64 12.90 -24.82
CA SER A 107 -18.33 14.19 -24.86
C SER A 107 -18.09 15.00 -23.59
N ASN A 108 -18.11 14.36 -22.41
CA ASN A 108 -17.78 15.02 -21.14
C ASN A 108 -16.32 15.51 -21.13
N LEU A 109 -15.37 14.67 -21.54
CA LEU A 109 -13.95 15.01 -21.59
C LEU A 109 -13.69 16.18 -22.54
N ASN A 110 -14.22 16.14 -23.77
CA ASN A 110 -14.08 17.21 -24.76
C ASN A 110 -14.70 18.53 -24.28
N SER A 111 -15.89 18.48 -23.68
CA SER A 111 -16.58 19.68 -23.15
C SER A 111 -15.82 20.32 -21.99
N ASN A 112 -14.93 19.56 -21.33
CA ASN A 112 -14.08 20.03 -20.23
C ASN A 112 -12.60 20.15 -20.65
N SER A 113 -12.32 20.22 -21.95
CA SER A 113 -10.96 20.40 -22.50
C SER A 113 -9.94 19.35 -22.02
N VAL A 114 -10.39 18.12 -21.75
CA VAL A 114 -9.51 16.99 -21.44
C VAL A 114 -9.18 16.25 -22.74
N PRO A 115 -7.89 16.20 -23.16
CA PRO A 115 -7.50 15.46 -24.35
C PRO A 115 -7.85 13.97 -24.24
N LEU A 116 -8.12 13.35 -25.39
CA LEU A 116 -8.39 11.92 -25.51
C LEU A 116 -7.12 11.11 -25.85
N THR A 117 -5.98 11.49 -25.28
CA THR A 117 -4.69 10.85 -25.56
C THR A 117 -4.56 9.57 -24.73
N ASN A 118 -4.07 8.48 -25.34
CA ASN A 118 -3.84 7.21 -24.65
C ASN A 118 -5.03 6.69 -23.83
N LEU A 119 -6.27 6.90 -24.29
CA LEU A 119 -7.47 6.37 -23.62
C LEU A 119 -7.94 5.08 -24.27
N ARG A 120 -8.35 4.11 -23.46
CA ARG A 120 -9.10 2.92 -23.87
C ARG A 120 -10.44 2.93 -23.15
N PHE A 121 -11.53 2.73 -23.89
CA PHE A 121 -12.86 2.63 -23.30
C PHE A 121 -13.30 1.17 -23.33
N VAL A 122 -13.74 0.65 -22.18
CA VAL A 122 -14.32 -0.69 -22.05
C VAL A 122 -15.76 -0.51 -21.60
N VAL A 123 -16.70 -0.94 -22.44
CA VAL A 123 -18.12 -0.87 -22.11
C VAL A 123 -18.52 -2.13 -21.35
N ALA A 124 -18.80 -1.99 -20.07
CA ALA A 124 -19.18 -3.10 -19.19
C ALA A 124 -20.09 -2.60 -18.05
N PRO A 125 -21.00 -3.43 -17.54
CA PRO A 125 -21.78 -3.11 -16.35
C PRO A 125 -20.88 -3.12 -15.10
N PHE A 126 -21.15 -2.22 -14.16
CA PHE A 126 -20.47 -2.10 -12.87
C PHE A 126 -21.48 -1.59 -11.82
N ASN A 127 -21.17 -1.75 -10.54
CA ASN A 127 -21.98 -1.26 -9.43
C ASN A 127 -21.47 0.07 -8.87
N SER A 128 -20.15 0.28 -8.78
CA SER A 128 -19.58 1.43 -8.07
C SER A 128 -18.30 1.99 -8.72
N VAL A 129 -17.79 3.08 -8.14
CA VAL A 129 -16.56 3.78 -8.59
C VAL A 129 -15.27 3.20 -8.00
N TRP A 130 -15.39 2.34 -6.99
CA TRP A 130 -14.29 1.92 -6.10
C TRP A 130 -13.41 0.82 -6.70
N ILE A 131 -12.91 1.03 -7.92
CA ILE A 131 -12.13 0.03 -8.68
C ILE A 131 -10.88 -0.46 -7.95
N ARG A 132 -10.36 0.30 -6.99
CA ARG A 132 -9.29 -0.16 -6.12
C ARG A 132 -9.66 -1.45 -5.38
N ASP A 133 -10.90 -1.52 -4.92
CA ASP A 133 -11.32 -2.51 -3.95
C ASP A 133 -11.63 -3.85 -4.61
N TYR A 134 -12.30 -3.82 -5.77
CA TYR A 134 -12.79 -4.99 -6.47
C TYR A 134 -11.91 -5.47 -7.63
N PHE A 135 -10.88 -4.72 -8.03
CA PHE A 135 -10.08 -5.10 -9.20
C PHE A 135 -8.98 -6.13 -8.86
N GLY A 136 -8.59 -6.91 -9.88
CA GLY A 136 -7.56 -7.95 -9.75
C GLY A 136 -6.13 -7.40 -9.76
N ASN A 137 -5.24 -8.10 -9.08
CA ASN A 137 -3.86 -7.68 -8.86
C ASN A 137 -2.92 -8.32 -9.87
N SER A 138 -1.95 -7.54 -10.35
CA SER A 138 -0.91 -8.06 -11.24
C SER A 138 0.05 -8.98 -10.49
N VAL A 139 0.21 -10.21 -10.97
CA VAL A 139 1.17 -11.18 -10.45
C VAL A 139 1.98 -11.75 -11.62
N TYR A 140 3.27 -11.93 -11.42
CA TYR A 140 4.15 -12.55 -12.40
C TYR A 140 4.44 -14.01 -12.05
N GLY A 141 4.16 -14.90 -13.00
CA GLY A 141 4.64 -16.27 -13.03
C GLY A 141 6.12 -16.32 -13.41
N LYS A 142 6.85 -17.28 -12.82
CA LYS A 142 8.32 -17.41 -12.92
C LYS A 142 9.04 -16.09 -12.65
N TYR A 143 8.56 -15.37 -11.62
CA TYR A 143 9.12 -14.13 -11.10
C TYR A 143 8.99 -12.87 -12.00
N VAL A 144 9.30 -12.96 -13.30
CA VAL A 144 9.23 -11.83 -14.27
C VAL A 144 8.83 -12.26 -15.70
N ASP A 145 8.20 -13.43 -15.87
CA ASP A 145 7.91 -13.97 -17.21
C ASP A 145 6.46 -13.72 -17.62
N SER A 146 5.51 -14.29 -16.89
CA SER A 146 4.12 -14.39 -17.33
C SER A 146 3.22 -13.51 -16.47
N LEU A 147 2.67 -12.44 -17.03
CA LEU A 147 1.68 -11.62 -16.33
C LEU A 147 0.35 -12.38 -16.22
N ILE A 148 -0.20 -12.44 -15.01
CA ILE A 148 -1.55 -12.89 -14.70
C ILE A 148 -2.24 -11.84 -13.82
N LEU A 149 -3.57 -11.87 -13.79
CA LEU A 149 -4.35 -11.18 -12.77
C LEU A 149 -4.82 -12.19 -11.72
N VAL A 150 -4.75 -11.79 -10.46
CA VAL A 150 -5.34 -12.54 -9.36
C VAL A 150 -6.48 -11.71 -8.77
N ASP A 151 -7.66 -12.29 -8.81
CA ASP A 151 -8.91 -11.70 -8.37
C ASP A 151 -9.43 -12.45 -7.13
N TRP A 152 -10.05 -11.71 -6.22
CA TRP A 152 -10.62 -12.24 -4.99
C TRP A 152 -12.10 -11.94 -4.92
N ILE A 153 -12.81 -12.55 -3.99
CA ILE A 153 -14.22 -12.22 -3.80
C ILE A 153 -14.28 -10.83 -3.17
N TYR A 154 -14.82 -9.86 -3.90
CA TYR A 154 -15.01 -8.52 -3.36
C TYR A 154 -15.89 -8.56 -2.10
N ASN A 155 -15.45 -7.88 -1.04
CA ASN A 155 -16.12 -7.81 0.26
C ASN A 155 -17.41 -6.97 0.28
N ARG A 156 -18.02 -6.71 -0.87
CA ARG A 156 -19.37 -6.13 -0.99
C ARG A 156 -20.18 -6.99 -1.96
N PRO A 157 -21.51 -7.13 -1.75
CA PRO A 157 -22.38 -7.91 -2.64
C PRO A 157 -22.69 -7.13 -3.93
N ARG A 158 -21.63 -6.79 -4.67
CA ARG A 158 -21.61 -5.96 -5.88
C ARG A 158 -21.07 -6.81 -7.04
N PRO A 159 -21.87 -7.74 -7.58
CA PRO A 159 -21.39 -8.73 -8.54
C PRO A 159 -20.97 -8.14 -9.90
N LEU A 160 -21.41 -6.94 -10.26
CA LEU A 160 -20.99 -6.27 -11.49
C LEU A 160 -19.61 -5.61 -11.34
N ASP A 161 -19.24 -5.21 -10.11
CA ASP A 161 -17.88 -4.80 -9.80
C ASP A 161 -16.95 -6.02 -9.80
N ASP A 162 -17.35 -7.10 -9.13
CA ASP A 162 -16.60 -8.35 -8.93
C ASP A 162 -16.44 -9.23 -10.19
N VAL A 163 -16.74 -8.70 -11.38
CA VAL A 163 -16.49 -9.37 -12.67
C VAL A 163 -15.63 -8.51 -13.60
N ILE A 164 -15.36 -7.26 -13.24
CA ILE A 164 -14.50 -6.36 -14.02
C ILE A 164 -13.10 -6.94 -14.26
N PRO A 165 -12.45 -7.64 -13.30
CA PRO A 165 -11.17 -8.29 -13.56
C PRO A 165 -11.21 -9.27 -14.73
N THR A 166 -12.25 -10.12 -14.82
CA THR A 166 -12.46 -11.04 -15.95
C THR A 166 -12.66 -10.29 -17.27
N VAL A 167 -13.47 -9.23 -17.27
CA VAL A 167 -13.73 -8.40 -18.45
C VAL A 167 -12.43 -7.78 -18.96
N ILE A 168 -11.64 -7.18 -18.06
CA ILE A 168 -10.39 -6.52 -18.43
C ILE A 168 -9.31 -7.53 -18.80
N GLY A 169 -9.21 -8.66 -18.10
CA GLY A 169 -8.31 -9.76 -18.44
C GLY A 169 -8.53 -10.24 -19.87
N SER A 170 -9.79 -10.44 -20.28
CA SER A 170 -10.12 -10.78 -21.67
C SER A 170 -9.71 -9.68 -22.66
N ASN A 171 -10.00 -8.40 -22.35
CA ASN A 171 -9.63 -7.27 -23.21
C ASN A 171 -8.10 -7.07 -23.36
N LEU A 172 -7.33 -7.42 -22.34
CA LEU A 172 -5.87 -7.30 -22.31
C LEU A 172 -5.16 -8.60 -22.70
N ASN A 173 -5.90 -9.69 -22.91
CA ASN A 173 -5.38 -11.05 -23.09
C ASN A 173 -4.46 -11.48 -21.93
N ILE A 174 -4.91 -11.24 -20.70
CA ILE A 174 -4.23 -11.63 -19.45
C ILE A 174 -5.09 -12.69 -18.74
N PRO A 175 -4.54 -13.88 -18.43
CA PRO A 175 -5.26 -14.88 -17.63
C PRO A 175 -5.65 -14.35 -16.26
N VAL A 176 -6.87 -14.64 -15.83
CA VAL A 176 -7.41 -14.26 -14.51
C VAL A 176 -7.57 -15.50 -13.65
N TYR A 177 -6.99 -15.45 -12.45
CA TYR A 177 -7.09 -16.49 -11.43
C TYR A 177 -7.92 -15.98 -10.26
N GLU A 178 -8.91 -16.75 -9.84
CA GLU A 178 -9.87 -16.32 -8.83
C GLU A 178 -9.75 -17.12 -7.53
N THR A 179 -9.77 -16.44 -6.39
CA THR A 179 -9.88 -17.08 -5.07
C THR A 179 -11.35 -17.29 -4.70
N THR A 180 -12.08 -18.05 -5.53
CA THR A 180 -13.53 -18.33 -5.37
C THR A 180 -13.82 -19.78 -4.99
N GLN A 181 -12.87 -20.71 -5.16
CA GLN A 181 -13.09 -22.14 -4.90
C GLN A 181 -13.22 -22.44 -3.39
N SER A 182 -14.46 -22.66 -2.94
CA SER A 182 -14.78 -23.06 -1.57
C SER A 182 -14.53 -24.56 -1.31
N PRO A 183 -14.10 -24.97 -0.09
CA PRO A 183 -13.74 -24.13 1.05
C PRO A 183 -12.26 -23.71 1.09
N ASN A 184 -11.44 -24.24 0.17
CA ASN A 184 -9.99 -24.23 0.31
C ASN A 184 -9.34 -22.91 -0.11
N TRP A 185 -9.86 -22.28 -1.17
CA TRP A 185 -9.24 -21.12 -1.80
C TRP A 185 -10.16 -19.90 -1.86
N ASN A 186 -11.37 -19.95 -1.29
CA ASN A 186 -12.25 -18.78 -1.26
C ASN A 186 -11.73 -17.71 -0.30
N LEU A 187 -11.36 -16.54 -0.80
CA LEU A 187 -10.89 -15.42 0.01
C LEU A 187 -11.74 -14.19 -0.29
N ILE A 188 -12.33 -13.64 0.76
CA ILE A 188 -13.01 -12.34 0.73
C ILE A 188 -11.95 -11.26 0.98
N HIS A 189 -11.87 -10.26 0.12
CA HIS A 189 -10.89 -9.19 0.28
C HIS A 189 -11.33 -7.88 -0.39
N THR A 190 -10.51 -6.85 -0.18
CA THR A 190 -10.61 -5.54 -0.82
C THR A 190 -9.22 -4.95 -1.05
N GLY A 191 -8.98 -4.38 -2.23
CA GLY A 191 -7.66 -3.87 -2.63
C GLY A 191 -7.20 -2.61 -1.91
N GLY A 192 -8.11 -1.76 -1.39
CA GLY A 192 -7.69 -0.62 -0.55
C GLY A 192 -7.09 -1.06 0.78
N ASN A 193 -7.41 -2.28 1.23
CA ASN A 193 -6.79 -2.90 2.40
C ASN A 193 -5.61 -3.82 2.05
N TYR A 194 -4.94 -3.62 0.92
CA TYR A 194 -3.81 -4.45 0.50
C TYR A 194 -2.68 -3.63 -0.14
N MET A 195 -1.44 -3.89 0.25
CA MET A 195 -0.25 -3.36 -0.41
C MET A 195 0.89 -4.37 -0.35
N SER A 196 1.66 -4.51 -1.43
CA SER A 196 2.86 -5.37 -1.47
C SER A 196 4.13 -4.57 -1.75
N ASP A 197 5.25 -5.06 -1.24
CA ASP A 197 6.59 -4.56 -1.53
C ASP A 197 7.18 -5.08 -2.84
N GLY A 198 6.45 -5.94 -3.56
CA GLY A 198 6.89 -6.53 -4.83
C GLY A 198 7.88 -7.70 -4.69
N LEU A 199 8.24 -8.04 -3.44
CA LEU A 199 9.30 -8.98 -3.07
C LEU A 199 8.85 -10.00 -2.02
N GLY A 200 7.53 -10.20 -1.92
CA GLY A 200 6.91 -11.27 -1.13
C GLY A 200 6.50 -10.85 0.28
N THR A 201 6.55 -9.56 0.63
CA THR A 201 5.82 -9.03 1.79
C THR A 201 4.57 -8.30 1.33
N ALA A 202 3.49 -8.44 2.11
CA ALA A 202 2.33 -7.59 1.96
C ALA A 202 1.81 -7.12 3.32
N PHE A 203 0.99 -6.08 3.28
CA PHE A 203 0.35 -5.47 4.42
C PHE A 203 -1.16 -5.41 4.21
N SER A 204 -1.93 -5.58 5.29
CA SER A 204 -3.34 -5.25 5.38
C SER A 204 -3.71 -4.88 6.83
N SER A 205 -4.97 -4.52 7.07
CA SER A 205 -5.53 -4.52 8.41
C SER A 205 -6.11 -5.89 8.76
N THR A 206 -6.40 -6.12 10.04
CA THR A 206 -7.09 -7.33 10.52
C THR A 206 -8.53 -7.46 10.03
N LEU A 207 -9.06 -6.49 9.27
CA LEU A 207 -10.32 -6.63 8.53
C LEU A 207 -10.32 -7.89 7.65
N THR A 208 -9.19 -8.22 7.03
CA THR A 208 -9.05 -9.45 6.23
C THR A 208 -9.39 -10.70 7.04
N ASP A 209 -8.99 -10.75 8.31
CA ASP A 209 -9.27 -11.91 9.18
C ASP A 209 -10.74 -11.89 9.64
N GLN A 210 -11.27 -10.70 9.97
CA GLN A 210 -12.65 -10.50 10.42
C GLN A 210 -13.68 -10.86 9.35
N GLU A 211 -13.41 -10.55 8.07
CA GLU A 211 -14.30 -10.84 6.94
C GLU A 211 -14.18 -12.29 6.43
N ASN A 212 -13.23 -13.08 6.96
CA ASN A 212 -13.06 -14.50 6.62
C ASN A 212 -13.17 -15.42 7.87
N PRO A 213 -14.30 -15.38 8.61
CA PRO A 213 -14.42 -16.06 9.92
C PRO A 213 -14.35 -17.60 9.85
N THR A 214 -14.49 -18.17 8.65
CA THR A 214 -14.35 -19.62 8.41
C THR A 214 -12.90 -20.06 8.16
N LYS A 215 -11.94 -19.12 8.17
CA LYS A 215 -10.53 -19.38 7.89
C LYS A 215 -9.65 -18.99 9.06
N THR A 216 -8.62 -19.80 9.29
CA THR A 216 -7.54 -19.40 10.18
C THR A 216 -6.58 -18.45 9.45
N VAL A 217 -5.83 -17.67 10.23
CA VAL A 217 -4.70 -16.84 9.76
C VAL A 217 -3.77 -17.64 8.83
N ALA A 218 -3.40 -18.87 9.22
CA ALA A 218 -2.52 -19.72 8.43
C ALA A 218 -3.14 -20.17 7.08
N MET A 219 -4.46 -20.33 7.02
CA MET A 219 -5.16 -20.62 5.76
C MET A 219 -5.14 -19.40 4.83
N ILE A 220 -5.40 -18.20 5.36
CA ILE A 220 -5.32 -16.94 4.60
C ILE A 220 -3.90 -16.74 4.07
N ASP A 221 -2.88 -16.92 4.92
CA ASP A 221 -1.47 -16.83 4.51
C ASP A 221 -1.13 -17.84 3.41
N THR A 222 -1.69 -19.06 3.49
CA THR A 222 -1.51 -20.07 2.46
C THR A 222 -2.13 -19.65 1.13
N ILE A 223 -3.32 -19.05 1.13
CA ILE A 223 -3.97 -18.52 -0.09
C ILE A 223 -3.11 -17.41 -0.69
N MET A 224 -2.71 -16.42 0.13
CA MET A 224 -1.88 -15.29 -0.32
C MET A 224 -0.53 -15.77 -0.88
N LYS A 225 0.09 -16.78 -0.26
CA LYS A 225 1.30 -17.39 -0.80
C LYS A 225 1.07 -18.07 -2.15
N LYS A 226 0.00 -18.87 -2.25
CA LYS A 226 -0.27 -19.73 -3.41
C LYS A 226 -0.79 -18.97 -4.63
N PHE A 227 -1.51 -17.87 -4.43
CA PHE A 227 -2.04 -17.05 -5.52
C PHE A 227 -1.16 -15.83 -5.81
N MET A 228 -0.65 -15.16 -4.78
CA MET A 228 0.01 -13.86 -4.91
C MET A 228 1.54 -13.92 -4.73
N GLY A 229 2.10 -15.05 -4.29
CA GLY A 229 3.54 -15.15 -3.99
C GLY A 229 3.96 -14.43 -2.70
N ILE A 230 3.01 -14.16 -1.80
CA ILE A 230 3.29 -13.48 -0.53
C ILE A 230 3.79 -14.49 0.51
N ASN A 231 5.05 -14.34 0.92
CA ASN A 231 5.68 -15.19 1.92
C ASN A 231 5.52 -14.64 3.34
N ARG A 232 5.34 -13.34 3.48
CA ARG A 232 5.16 -12.63 4.75
C ARG A 232 3.96 -11.69 4.64
N TYR A 233 2.85 -12.03 5.29
CA TYR A 233 1.67 -11.18 5.30
C TYR A 233 1.48 -10.52 6.66
N ILE A 234 1.71 -9.21 6.73
CA ILE A 234 1.68 -8.42 7.97
C ILE A 234 0.30 -7.77 8.09
N ARG A 235 -0.41 -8.03 9.19
CA ARG A 235 -1.76 -7.48 9.43
C ARG A 235 -1.76 -6.63 10.68
N MET A 236 -2.21 -5.39 10.56
CA MET A 236 -2.30 -4.44 11.66
C MET A 236 -3.73 -4.38 12.22
N PRO A 237 -3.93 -4.17 13.53
CA PRO A 237 -5.24 -3.88 14.09
C PRO A 237 -5.96 -2.76 13.31
N THR A 238 -7.26 -2.93 13.09
CA THR A 238 -8.11 -1.91 12.47
C THR A 238 -8.11 -0.62 13.30
N LEU A 239 -8.31 0.52 12.64
CA LEU A 239 -8.32 1.81 13.31
C LEU A 239 -9.72 2.16 13.85
N PRO A 240 -9.82 2.77 15.05
CA PRO A 240 -11.11 3.09 15.67
C PRO A 240 -12.04 4.03 14.89
N TYR A 241 -11.49 5.00 14.14
CA TYR A 241 -12.27 6.06 13.48
C TYR A 241 -12.23 5.99 11.95
N ASP A 242 -11.31 5.23 11.36
CA ASP A 242 -11.40 4.84 9.95
C ASP A 242 -12.55 3.84 9.77
N GLY A 243 -13.72 4.33 9.32
CA GLY A 243 -14.95 3.54 9.19
C GLY A 243 -14.93 2.44 8.11
N ILE A 244 -13.86 2.34 7.32
CA ILE A 244 -13.68 1.28 6.31
C ILE A 244 -12.50 0.35 6.62
N HIS A 245 -11.64 0.71 7.57
CA HIS A 245 -10.49 -0.07 8.04
C HIS A 245 -9.47 -0.43 6.94
N HIS A 246 -9.27 0.44 5.96
CA HIS A 246 -8.32 0.20 4.87
C HIS A 246 -6.95 0.81 5.16
N ILE A 247 -5.87 0.07 4.90
CA ILE A 247 -4.51 0.58 5.11
C ILE A 247 -4.15 1.76 4.20
N ASP A 248 -4.75 1.88 3.02
CA ASP A 248 -4.51 3.00 2.10
C ASP A 248 -5.00 4.36 2.63
N MET A 249 -5.75 4.36 3.73
CA MET A 249 -6.19 5.59 4.41
C MET A 249 -5.18 6.15 5.40
N HIS A 250 -4.16 5.39 5.79
CA HIS A 250 -3.19 5.84 6.80
C HIS A 250 -1.73 5.43 6.53
N MET A 251 -1.47 4.58 5.54
CA MET A 251 -0.15 4.09 5.19
C MET A 251 0.00 3.94 3.67
N LYS A 252 1.22 4.14 3.15
CA LYS A 252 1.60 3.77 1.78
C LYS A 252 3.05 3.29 1.72
N LEU A 253 3.31 2.22 0.96
CA LEU A 253 4.69 1.84 0.59
C LEU A 253 5.17 2.76 -0.55
N LEU A 254 6.33 3.40 -0.36
CA LEU A 254 6.94 4.25 -1.41
C LEU A 254 8.02 3.51 -2.21
N ASP A 255 8.65 2.54 -1.58
CA ASP A 255 9.61 1.61 -2.15
C ASP A 255 9.67 0.35 -1.26
N GLU A 256 10.63 -0.55 -1.54
CA GLU A 256 10.79 -1.83 -0.86
C GLU A 256 11.09 -1.72 0.65
N GLU A 257 11.48 -0.54 1.15
CA GLU A 257 11.92 -0.33 2.53
C GLU A 257 11.35 0.93 3.20
N THR A 258 10.50 1.71 2.53
CA THR A 258 10.02 3.01 3.03
C THR A 258 8.50 3.05 3.18
N LEU A 259 8.04 3.31 4.39
CA LEU A 259 6.64 3.52 4.76
C LEU A 259 6.33 5.02 4.85
N LEU A 260 5.36 5.51 4.08
CA LEU A 260 4.69 6.78 4.32
C LEU A 260 3.53 6.54 5.28
N VAL A 261 3.51 7.20 6.44
CA VAL A 261 2.50 6.97 7.49
C VAL A 261 1.89 8.28 7.94
N GLY A 262 0.56 8.31 8.02
CA GLY A 262 -0.18 9.47 8.50
C GLY A 262 0.19 9.88 9.91
N GLU A 263 0.23 11.19 10.16
CA GLU A 263 0.54 11.75 11.46
C GLU A 263 -0.59 12.65 11.93
N TYR A 264 -1.17 12.29 13.08
CA TYR A 264 -2.15 13.10 13.79
C TYR A 264 -1.47 13.76 14.99
N PRO A 265 -2.01 14.89 15.48
CA PRO A 265 -1.59 15.40 16.78
C PRO A 265 -1.76 14.34 17.88
N THR A 266 -0.91 14.40 18.91
CA THR A 266 -0.93 13.43 20.01
C THR A 266 -2.33 13.30 20.63
N GLY A 267 -2.82 12.05 20.74
CA GLY A 267 -4.12 11.74 21.35
C GLY A 267 -5.34 12.02 20.47
N VAL A 268 -5.16 12.47 19.22
CA VAL A 268 -6.27 12.82 18.32
C VAL A 268 -6.62 11.66 17.39
N ALA A 269 -7.91 11.37 17.29
CA ALA A 269 -8.48 10.39 16.36
C ALA A 269 -7.71 9.05 16.38
N ASP A 270 -7.29 8.58 15.21
CA ASP A 270 -6.56 7.32 15.07
C ASP A 270 -5.07 7.44 15.35
N GLY A 271 -4.54 8.64 15.60
CA GLY A 271 -3.12 8.89 15.88
C GLY A 271 -2.52 7.87 16.85
N PRO A 272 -3.08 7.69 18.06
CA PRO A 272 -2.56 6.72 19.02
C PRO A 272 -2.50 5.27 18.50
N GLN A 273 -3.47 4.83 17.69
CA GLN A 273 -3.48 3.47 17.13
C GLN A 273 -2.50 3.35 15.95
N ILE A 274 -2.39 4.39 15.11
CA ILE A 274 -1.41 4.44 14.01
C ILE A 274 0.01 4.36 14.56
N GLU A 275 0.35 5.09 15.63
CA GLU A 275 1.66 4.99 16.28
C GLU A 275 1.92 3.59 16.81
N ALA A 276 0.94 2.95 17.46
CA ALA A 276 1.11 1.63 18.02
C ALA A 276 1.30 0.55 16.95
N ASN A 277 0.52 0.61 15.88
CA ASN A 277 0.68 -0.25 14.70
C ASN A 277 2.06 -0.07 14.06
N LEU A 278 2.51 1.18 13.89
CA LEU A 278 3.82 1.50 13.33
C LEU A 278 4.96 0.99 14.23
N ALA A 279 4.91 1.26 15.54
CA ALA A 279 5.91 0.80 16.48
C ALA A 279 6.02 -0.72 16.49
N TRP A 280 4.88 -1.41 16.42
CA TRP A 280 4.83 -2.87 16.31
C TRP A 280 5.47 -3.38 15.03
N ILE A 281 5.22 -2.74 13.88
CA ILE A 281 5.89 -3.10 12.63
C ILE A 281 7.41 -2.98 12.78
N LEU A 282 7.89 -1.84 13.25
CA LEU A 282 9.32 -1.54 13.35
C LEU A 282 10.06 -2.46 14.33
N ALA A 283 9.37 -2.97 15.34
CA ALA A 283 9.97 -3.87 16.33
C ALA A 283 9.98 -5.34 15.88
N ASN A 284 9.05 -5.75 15.01
CA ASN A 284 8.87 -7.15 14.64
C ASN A 284 9.36 -7.48 13.23
N TYR A 285 9.48 -6.48 12.35
CA TYR A 285 9.79 -6.71 10.94
C TYR A 285 10.83 -5.74 10.40
N ASN A 286 11.83 -6.33 9.72
CA ASN A 286 12.69 -5.61 8.81
C ASN A 286 12.08 -5.56 7.40
N SER A 287 12.53 -4.60 6.59
CA SER A 287 12.33 -4.61 5.14
C SER A 287 12.85 -5.90 4.51
N VAL A 288 12.52 -6.13 3.24
CA VAL A 288 13.03 -7.28 2.46
C VAL A 288 14.55 -7.30 2.30
N PHE A 289 15.23 -6.20 2.59
CA PHE A 289 16.68 -6.12 2.62
C PHE A 289 17.29 -6.49 3.98
N GLY A 290 16.46 -6.84 4.97
CA GLY A 290 16.93 -7.21 6.30
C GLY A 290 17.26 -6.03 7.21
N THR A 291 17.10 -4.78 6.75
CA THR A 291 17.21 -3.56 7.58
C THR A 291 15.86 -3.06 8.05
N PRO A 292 15.77 -2.30 9.16
CA PRO A 292 14.53 -1.68 9.61
C PRO A 292 13.87 -0.83 8.51
N TYR A 293 12.54 -0.78 8.51
CA TYR A 293 11.80 0.10 7.62
C TYR A 293 12.13 1.58 7.90
N LYS A 294 12.23 2.36 6.84
CA LYS A 294 12.32 3.81 6.89
C LYS A 294 10.92 4.38 6.96
N VAL A 295 10.72 5.35 7.86
CA VAL A 295 9.40 5.94 8.07
C VAL A 295 9.43 7.40 7.66
N ILE A 296 8.45 7.78 6.85
CA ILE A 296 8.17 9.16 6.47
C ILE A 296 6.81 9.51 7.04
N ARG A 297 6.77 10.51 7.91
CA ARG A 297 5.52 11.00 8.52
C ARG A 297 4.90 12.07 7.64
N ILE A 298 3.58 12.01 7.47
CA ILE A 298 2.83 13.02 6.71
C ILE A 298 1.65 13.54 7.55
N PRO A 299 1.68 14.81 7.99
CA PRO A 299 0.63 15.38 8.83
C PRO A 299 -0.74 15.35 8.16
N MET A 300 -1.73 14.80 8.86
CA MET A 300 -3.12 14.71 8.37
C MET A 300 -3.88 16.01 8.59
N PRO A 301 -4.67 16.47 7.61
CA PRO A 301 -5.48 17.67 7.75
C PRO A 301 -6.80 17.35 8.45
N LYS A 302 -7.39 18.37 9.09
CA LYS A 302 -8.81 18.35 9.47
C LYS A 302 -9.68 18.49 8.23
N ASP A 303 -10.98 18.20 8.36
CA ASP A 303 -11.98 18.50 7.33
C ASP A 303 -12.32 20.00 7.23
N LYS A 304 -13.20 20.35 6.28
CA LYS A 304 -13.62 21.73 6.00
C LYS A 304 -14.35 22.42 7.14
N ASN A 305 -14.91 21.63 8.06
CA ASN A 305 -15.57 22.11 9.26
C ASN A 305 -14.61 22.17 10.46
N ASN A 306 -13.29 22.05 10.21
CA ASN A 306 -12.24 22.04 11.22
C ASN A 306 -12.40 20.89 12.23
N LYS A 307 -12.93 19.76 11.78
CA LYS A 307 -13.15 18.55 12.59
C LYS A 307 -12.16 17.44 12.25
N TRP A 308 -11.87 16.64 13.27
CA TRP A 308 -11.17 15.37 13.17
C TRP A 308 -12.16 14.19 13.09
N PRO A 309 -11.74 13.01 12.60
CA PRO A 309 -12.62 11.83 12.49
C PRO A 309 -13.29 11.37 13.79
N ASN A 310 -12.69 11.66 14.95
CA ASN A 310 -13.28 11.33 16.26
C ASN A 310 -14.36 12.30 16.72
N GLN A 311 -14.64 13.36 15.96
CA GLN A 311 -15.66 14.34 16.25
C GLN A 311 -16.88 14.07 15.36
N SER A 312 -18.08 14.36 15.87
CA SER A 312 -19.33 14.08 15.16
C SER A 312 -19.37 14.72 13.76
N GLY A 313 -19.51 13.87 12.74
CA GLY A 313 -19.53 14.25 11.33
C GLY A 313 -18.17 14.68 10.76
N GLY A 314 -17.07 14.38 11.44
CA GLY A 314 -15.72 14.65 10.95
C GLY A 314 -15.30 13.67 9.86
N TRP A 315 -14.72 14.17 8.77
CA TRP A 315 -14.27 13.33 7.66
C TRP A 315 -12.85 12.80 7.84
N TYR A 316 -12.56 11.68 7.17
CA TYR A 316 -11.25 11.01 7.21
C TYR A 316 -10.32 11.53 6.10
N CYS A 317 -9.91 12.81 6.18
CA CYS A 317 -8.97 13.38 5.22
C CYS A 317 -7.58 12.75 5.34
N THR A 318 -7.03 12.31 4.20
CA THR A 318 -5.74 11.62 4.19
C THR A 318 -4.88 11.92 2.97
N PHE A 319 -3.58 12.12 3.17
CA PHE A 319 -2.59 12.28 2.10
C PHE A 319 -1.93 10.96 1.64
N THR A 320 -2.15 9.84 2.34
CA THR A 320 -1.55 8.55 1.95
C THR A 320 -2.27 7.89 0.79
N ASN A 321 -3.50 8.31 0.48
CA ASN A 321 -4.36 7.73 -0.55
C ASN A 321 -4.00 8.20 -1.97
N GLY A 322 -2.70 8.24 -2.29
CA GLY A 322 -2.17 8.56 -3.61
C GLY A 322 -1.86 7.30 -4.43
N VAL A 323 -1.54 7.49 -5.72
CA VAL A 323 -1.28 6.41 -6.68
C VAL A 323 -0.03 6.68 -7.51
N PHE A 324 0.78 5.64 -7.71
CA PHE A 324 1.91 5.67 -8.65
C PHE A 324 1.43 5.45 -10.09
N VAL A 325 1.97 6.25 -11.02
CA VAL A 325 1.71 6.15 -12.46
C VAL A 325 3.03 6.34 -13.20
N ASN A 326 3.80 5.27 -13.36
CA ASN A 326 5.15 5.31 -13.95
C ASN A 326 6.02 6.41 -13.33
N LYS A 327 6.29 7.53 -14.03
CA LYS A 327 7.13 8.63 -13.52
C LYS A 327 6.35 9.71 -12.79
N SER A 328 5.06 9.50 -12.55
CA SER A 328 4.15 10.42 -11.86
C SER A 328 3.61 9.83 -10.57
N TYR A 329 3.28 10.69 -9.61
CA TYR A 329 2.58 10.34 -8.38
C TYR A 329 1.43 11.32 -8.18
N ILE A 330 0.21 10.79 -8.10
CA ILE A 330 -1.01 11.59 -7.93
C ILE A 330 -1.50 11.41 -6.49
N PHE A 331 -1.74 12.50 -5.76
CA PHE A 331 -2.15 12.44 -4.37
C PHE A 331 -3.35 13.37 -4.10
N PRO A 332 -4.19 13.04 -3.10
CA PRO A 332 -5.31 13.90 -2.74
C PRO A 332 -4.82 15.20 -2.07
N THR A 333 -5.50 16.30 -2.36
CA THR A 333 -5.36 17.58 -1.65
C THR A 333 -6.71 18.00 -1.07
N PHE A 334 -6.70 18.89 -0.09
CA PHE A 334 -7.93 19.34 0.59
C PHE A 334 -7.92 20.84 0.85
N TYR A 335 -6.88 21.34 1.55
CA TYR A 335 -6.76 22.75 1.90
C TYR A 335 -5.31 23.20 1.81
N GLN A 336 -5.10 24.31 1.09
CA GLN A 336 -3.76 24.80 0.72
C GLN A 336 -2.77 24.87 1.89
N GLN A 337 -3.23 25.26 3.08
CA GLN A 337 -2.39 25.37 4.28
C GLN A 337 -1.74 24.04 4.70
N TYR A 338 -2.41 22.90 4.47
CA TYR A 338 -1.88 21.57 4.77
C TYR A 338 -1.22 20.95 3.54
N ASP A 339 -1.80 21.16 2.36
CA ASP A 339 -1.34 20.58 1.10
C ASP A 339 0.11 20.96 0.76
N THR A 340 0.53 22.19 1.08
CA THR A 340 1.90 22.66 0.85
C THR A 340 2.94 21.85 1.63
N THR A 341 2.62 21.41 2.84
CA THR A 341 3.51 20.55 3.65
C THR A 341 3.52 19.13 3.12
N ALA A 342 2.36 18.56 2.81
CA ALA A 342 2.24 17.24 2.19
C ALA A 342 3.02 17.16 0.86
N PHE A 343 2.85 18.15 -0.01
CA PHE A 343 3.55 18.24 -1.28
C PHE A 343 5.08 18.27 -1.11
N ARG A 344 5.59 19.06 -0.16
CA ARG A 344 7.03 19.15 0.12
C ARG A 344 7.61 17.83 0.63
N ILE A 345 6.89 17.13 1.51
CA ILE A 345 7.28 15.82 2.02
C ILE A 345 7.33 14.80 0.87
N LEU A 346 6.26 14.71 0.08
CA LEU A 346 6.19 13.79 -1.07
C LEU A 346 7.28 14.09 -2.10
N LYS A 347 7.49 15.37 -2.43
CA LYS A 347 8.52 15.77 -3.40
C LYS A 347 9.94 15.47 -2.95
N ALA A 348 10.22 15.55 -1.64
CA ALA A 348 11.50 15.13 -1.08
C ALA A 348 11.65 13.60 -1.05
N SER A 349 10.55 12.89 -0.83
CA SER A 349 10.52 11.42 -0.68
C SER A 349 10.52 10.67 -2.01
N LEU A 350 10.04 11.30 -3.08
CA LEU A 350 9.88 10.73 -4.41
C LEU A 350 10.67 11.54 -5.45
N PRO A 351 12.02 11.55 -5.38
CA PRO A 351 12.84 12.35 -6.26
C PRO A 351 12.60 11.98 -7.73
N GLY A 352 12.48 13.02 -8.57
CA GLY A 352 12.22 12.90 -10.01
C GLY A 352 10.79 12.55 -10.40
N TYR A 353 9.92 12.17 -9.47
CA TYR A 353 8.50 11.97 -9.79
C TYR A 353 7.81 13.30 -10.05
N LYS A 354 6.91 13.31 -11.03
CA LYS A 354 5.94 14.40 -11.20
C LYS A 354 4.82 14.25 -10.17
N ILE A 355 4.91 15.04 -9.10
CA ILE A 355 3.91 15.07 -8.03
C ILE A 355 2.74 15.96 -8.45
N THR A 356 1.52 15.39 -8.50
CA THR A 356 0.29 16.11 -8.87
C THR A 356 -0.75 15.96 -7.76
N GLY A 357 -1.20 17.08 -7.19
CA GLY A 357 -2.30 17.11 -6.23
C GLY A 357 -3.65 17.23 -6.94
N ILE A 358 -4.67 16.52 -6.44
CA ILE A 358 -6.06 16.63 -6.92
C ILE A 358 -6.97 16.85 -5.72
N ASP A 359 -7.80 17.90 -5.77
CA ASP A 359 -8.71 18.25 -4.69
C ASP A 359 -9.80 17.18 -4.50
N CYS A 360 -9.81 16.55 -3.33
CA CYS A 360 -10.78 15.51 -2.95
C CYS A 360 -11.90 16.05 -2.01
N ASP A 361 -11.88 17.33 -1.67
CA ASP A 361 -13.00 18.08 -1.08
C ASP A 361 -13.53 19.14 -2.05
N GLU A 362 -13.37 18.93 -3.36
CA GLU A 362 -13.88 19.88 -4.35
C GLU A 362 -15.40 20.06 -4.12
N PRO A 363 -15.92 21.31 -4.00
CA PRO A 363 -17.29 21.58 -3.55
C PRO A 363 -18.39 20.87 -4.35
N SER A 364 -18.13 20.58 -5.63
CA SER A 364 -19.09 19.95 -6.52
C SER A 364 -19.19 18.42 -6.32
N SER A 365 -18.15 17.79 -5.77
CA SER A 365 -18.06 16.33 -5.69
C SER A 365 -17.02 15.88 -4.64
N PRO A 366 -17.26 16.14 -3.33
CA PRO A 366 -16.28 15.89 -2.27
C PRO A 366 -16.18 14.39 -1.96
N ILE A 367 -15.35 13.65 -2.71
CA ILE A 367 -15.18 12.20 -2.55
C ILE A 367 -14.76 11.79 -1.14
N ILE A 368 -14.02 12.66 -0.44
CA ILE A 368 -13.53 12.35 0.91
C ILE A 368 -14.66 12.22 1.93
N SER A 369 -15.83 12.82 1.66
CA SER A 369 -17.02 12.65 2.48
C SER A 369 -17.57 11.21 2.48
N ALA A 370 -17.17 10.39 1.49
CA ALA A 370 -17.48 8.97 1.36
C ALA A 370 -16.32 8.05 1.83
N SER A 371 -15.35 8.57 2.60
CA SER A 371 -14.16 7.86 3.09
C SER A 371 -13.27 7.28 1.98
N GLY A 372 -13.18 7.98 0.85
CA GLY A 372 -12.32 7.60 -0.27
C GLY A 372 -11.64 8.79 -0.94
N ALA A 373 -10.59 8.53 -1.71
CA ALA A 373 -9.83 9.52 -2.45
C ALA A 373 -9.21 8.90 -3.71
N ILE A 374 -8.09 9.43 -4.21
CA ILE A 374 -7.51 9.09 -5.52
C ILE A 374 -7.17 7.59 -5.65
N HIS A 375 -6.52 7.01 -4.65
CA HIS A 375 -6.13 5.60 -4.69
C HIS A 375 -7.34 4.66 -4.72
N CYS A 376 -8.45 5.05 -4.10
CA CYS A 376 -9.69 4.26 -4.00
C CYS A 376 -10.43 4.09 -5.34
N ILE A 377 -10.23 5.03 -6.27
CA ILE A 377 -10.91 5.06 -7.57
C ILE A 377 -9.96 4.80 -8.73
N THR A 378 -8.77 4.28 -8.43
CA THR A 378 -7.76 3.91 -9.42
C THR A 378 -7.19 2.53 -9.12
N HIS A 379 -6.85 1.77 -10.16
CA HIS A 379 -6.06 0.54 -10.04
C HIS A 379 -5.08 0.43 -11.21
N ALA A 380 -3.96 -0.26 -11.06
CA ALA A 380 -2.98 -0.44 -12.12
C ALA A 380 -2.97 -1.87 -12.68
N VAL A 381 -2.61 -2.00 -13.96
CA VAL A 381 -2.16 -3.26 -14.56
C VAL A 381 -0.73 -3.09 -15.06
N HIS A 382 0.15 -3.97 -14.61
CA HIS A 382 1.59 -3.92 -14.90
C HIS A 382 1.91 -4.40 -16.31
N VAL A 383 3.09 -4.09 -16.82
CA VAL A 383 3.52 -4.43 -18.20
C VAL A 383 3.66 -5.95 -18.45
N ASN A 384 3.38 -6.41 -19.68
CA ASN A 384 3.57 -7.82 -20.08
C ASN A 384 5.04 -8.25 -20.27
N ASP A 385 5.97 -7.30 -20.29
CA ASP A 385 7.41 -7.53 -20.48
C ASP A 385 8.17 -6.79 -19.36
N PRO A 386 8.13 -7.26 -18.10
CA PRO A 386 8.76 -6.54 -17.00
C PRO A 386 10.29 -6.68 -17.02
N LEU A 387 10.98 -5.57 -16.78
CA LEU A 387 12.41 -5.54 -16.46
C LEU A 387 12.55 -5.10 -15.00
N LEU A 388 12.92 -6.04 -14.12
CA LEU A 388 12.99 -5.79 -12.69
C LEU A 388 14.44 -5.44 -12.31
N ILE A 389 14.61 -4.32 -11.59
CA ILE A 389 15.87 -3.95 -10.91
C ILE A 389 15.54 -3.72 -9.44
N THR A 390 16.13 -4.54 -8.56
CA THR A 390 15.98 -4.41 -7.11
C THR A 390 17.33 -4.09 -6.49
N HIS A 391 17.38 -2.99 -5.74
CA HIS A 391 18.59 -2.48 -5.11
C HIS A 391 18.25 -1.85 -3.76
N GLN A 392 18.99 -2.23 -2.71
CA GLN A 392 18.94 -1.51 -1.44
C GLN A 392 19.86 -0.30 -1.52
N ARG A 393 19.33 0.91 -1.32
CA ARG A 393 20.15 2.12 -1.33
C ARG A 393 21.28 2.04 -0.30
N LEU A 394 22.44 2.58 -0.64
CA LEU A 394 23.55 2.70 0.28
C LEU A 394 23.24 3.71 1.39
N SER A 395 23.66 3.39 2.62
CA SER A 395 23.81 4.38 3.69
C SER A 395 25.06 5.24 3.44
N ASP A 396 25.19 6.32 4.20
CA ASP A 396 26.43 7.10 4.25
C ASP A 396 27.65 6.19 4.50
N LYS A 397 28.76 6.55 3.86
CA LYS A 397 29.97 5.73 3.74
C LYS A 397 31.16 6.38 4.41
N CYS A 398 32.07 5.55 4.91
CA CYS A 398 33.29 6.03 5.53
C CYS A 398 34.37 6.31 4.49
N GLN A 399 35.16 7.37 4.70
CA GLN A 399 36.27 7.70 3.80
C GLN A 399 37.32 6.58 3.66
N ASN A 400 37.43 5.69 4.66
CA ASN A 400 38.46 4.65 4.72
C ASN A 400 38.15 3.45 3.81
N GLU A 401 36.97 3.40 3.18
CA GLU A 401 36.64 2.39 2.19
C GLU A 401 37.37 2.69 0.87
N SER A 402 38.05 1.69 0.29
CA SER A 402 38.78 1.84 -0.98
C SER A 402 37.87 2.04 -2.20
N SER A 403 36.60 1.65 -2.08
CA SER A 403 35.53 1.88 -3.04
C SER A 403 34.18 1.58 -2.39
N TYR A 404 33.08 2.01 -3.00
CA TYR A 404 31.73 1.77 -2.50
C TYR A 404 31.02 0.76 -3.41
N ALA A 405 30.84 -0.47 -2.91
CA ALA A 405 30.16 -1.53 -3.63
C ALA A 405 28.66 -1.25 -3.76
N VAL A 406 28.15 -1.34 -4.99
CA VAL A 406 26.73 -1.25 -5.33
C VAL A 406 26.33 -2.58 -5.96
N SER A 407 25.39 -3.30 -5.35
CA SER A 407 24.83 -4.53 -5.91
C SER A 407 23.33 -4.42 -6.16
N ALA A 408 22.83 -5.08 -7.20
CA ALA A 408 21.41 -5.13 -7.53
C ALA A 408 21.03 -6.47 -8.14
N LYS A 409 19.82 -6.93 -7.84
CA LYS A 409 19.24 -8.08 -8.51
C LYS A 409 18.48 -7.61 -9.74
N VAL A 410 18.79 -8.16 -10.90
CA VAL A 410 18.23 -7.71 -12.19
C VAL A 410 17.69 -8.91 -12.96
N PHE A 411 16.43 -8.83 -13.39
CA PHE A 411 15.76 -9.95 -14.06
C PHE A 411 14.94 -9.50 -15.27
N HIS A 412 15.05 -10.28 -16.33
CA HIS A 412 14.20 -10.20 -17.52
C HIS A 412 14.07 -11.60 -18.13
N LYS A 413 12.90 -11.95 -18.68
CA LYS A 413 12.66 -13.28 -19.25
C LYS A 413 13.59 -13.66 -20.40
N THR A 414 14.08 -12.66 -21.15
CA THR A 414 15.02 -12.87 -22.27
C THR A 414 16.49 -12.81 -21.85
N GLY A 415 16.80 -12.59 -20.57
CA GLY A 415 18.14 -12.23 -20.12
C GLY A 415 18.50 -10.77 -20.42
N LEU A 416 19.74 -10.41 -20.07
CA LEU A 416 20.24 -9.02 -20.06
C LEU A 416 21.45 -8.88 -21.00
N ASN A 417 21.48 -7.80 -21.78
CA ASN A 417 22.64 -7.40 -22.58
C ASN A 417 23.67 -6.68 -21.70
N ASN A 418 23.22 -5.73 -20.88
CA ASN A 418 24.06 -5.00 -19.95
C ASN A 418 23.27 -4.50 -18.74
N VAL A 419 24.01 -4.29 -17.65
CA VAL A 419 23.55 -3.58 -16.46
C VAL A 419 24.60 -2.50 -16.17
N THR A 420 24.18 -1.26 -16.03
CA THR A 420 25.07 -0.11 -15.89
C THR A 420 24.70 0.70 -14.66
N LEU A 421 25.67 0.91 -13.78
CA LEU A 421 25.60 1.86 -12.68
C LEU A 421 26.02 3.23 -13.20
N TYR A 422 25.19 4.23 -13.04
CA TYR A 422 25.51 5.63 -13.33
C TYR A 422 25.72 6.36 -12.01
N TRP A 423 26.85 7.03 -11.84
CA TRP A 423 27.14 7.78 -10.61
C TRP A 423 27.80 9.14 -10.88
N THR A 424 27.68 10.06 -9.94
CA THR A 424 28.37 11.36 -9.95
C THR A 424 28.49 11.94 -8.55
N ASN A 425 29.44 12.84 -8.34
CA ASN A 425 29.51 13.72 -7.16
C ASN A 425 29.04 15.15 -7.46
N ASP A 426 28.75 15.46 -8.73
CA ASP A 426 28.21 16.73 -9.18
C ASP A 426 27.22 16.51 -10.32
N THR A 427 25.94 16.77 -10.05
CA THR A 427 24.87 16.55 -11.01
C THR A 427 24.92 17.50 -12.21
N LEU A 428 25.70 18.58 -12.15
CA LEU A 428 25.92 19.49 -13.28
C LEU A 428 26.91 18.92 -14.30
N MET A 429 27.80 18.01 -13.89
CA MET A 429 28.79 17.37 -14.76
C MET A 429 28.26 16.10 -15.45
N GLY A 430 27.02 15.70 -15.19
CA GLY A 430 26.44 14.45 -15.69
C GLY A 430 26.88 13.22 -14.88
N PHE A 431 26.49 12.03 -15.34
CA PHE A 431 26.77 10.76 -14.67
C PHE A 431 27.80 9.92 -15.42
N THR A 432 28.77 9.40 -14.69
CA THR A 432 29.78 8.47 -15.19
C THR A 432 29.22 7.04 -15.19
N PRO A 433 29.24 6.32 -16.32
CA PRO A 433 28.80 4.93 -16.38
C PRO A 433 29.88 3.97 -15.84
N LEU A 434 29.44 2.95 -15.11
CA LEU A 434 30.21 1.79 -14.68
C LEU A 434 29.44 0.53 -15.08
N ASN A 435 30.09 -0.36 -15.84
CA ASN A 435 29.48 -1.65 -16.16
C ASN A 435 29.39 -2.52 -14.90
N MET A 436 28.20 -3.03 -14.61
CA MET A 436 27.99 -3.99 -13.52
C MET A 436 28.22 -5.41 -14.02
N THR A 437 28.94 -6.22 -13.25
CA THR A 437 29.23 -7.61 -13.59
C THR A 437 28.30 -8.55 -12.84
N LEU A 438 27.88 -9.65 -13.48
CA LEU A 438 27.10 -10.70 -12.82
C LEU A 438 28.00 -11.41 -11.81
N VAL A 439 27.69 -11.28 -10.52
CA VAL A 439 28.46 -11.87 -9.42
C VAL A 439 27.80 -13.12 -8.84
N ASN A 440 26.48 -13.26 -8.99
CA ASN A 440 25.76 -14.47 -8.59
C ASN A 440 24.65 -14.82 -9.60
N PRO A 441 24.88 -15.79 -10.51
CA PRO A 441 23.91 -16.23 -11.50
C PRO A 441 22.62 -16.81 -10.90
N ASN A 442 22.68 -17.43 -9.73
CA ASN A 442 21.53 -18.08 -9.10
C ASN A 442 20.52 -17.06 -8.54
N THR A 443 21.01 -15.88 -8.15
CA THR A 443 20.19 -14.80 -7.59
C THR A 443 20.04 -13.61 -8.53
N GLY A 444 20.61 -13.68 -9.75
CA GLY A 444 20.61 -12.57 -10.71
C GLY A 444 21.32 -11.31 -10.20
N GLU A 445 22.32 -11.47 -9.33
CA GLU A 445 22.98 -10.34 -8.67
C GLU A 445 24.13 -9.80 -9.51
N TYR A 446 24.05 -8.50 -9.79
CA TYR A 446 25.08 -7.71 -10.49
C TYR A 446 25.72 -6.73 -9.51
N ALA A 447 27.02 -6.43 -9.69
CA ALA A 447 27.71 -5.45 -8.86
C ALA A 447 28.71 -4.58 -9.65
N ALA A 448 28.91 -3.36 -9.16
CA ALA A 448 30.01 -2.47 -9.54
C ALA A 448 30.49 -1.67 -8.31
N ASN A 449 31.68 -1.10 -8.40
CA ASN A 449 32.28 -0.32 -7.32
C ASN A 449 32.43 1.14 -7.75
N ILE A 450 31.80 2.04 -7.01
CA ILE A 450 32.07 3.48 -7.16
C ILE A 450 33.46 3.75 -6.55
N PRO A 451 34.39 4.42 -7.26
CA PRO A 451 35.70 4.77 -6.72
C PRO A 451 35.57 5.59 -5.42
N GLN A 452 36.56 5.49 -4.52
CA GLN A 452 36.62 6.31 -3.30
C GLN A 452 36.45 7.80 -3.61
N GLN A 453 35.76 8.52 -2.73
CA GLN A 453 35.47 9.95 -2.85
C GLN A 453 35.91 10.69 -1.59
N ASN A 454 36.07 12.01 -1.68
CA ASN A 454 36.57 12.82 -0.58
C ASN A 454 35.49 13.05 0.49
N VAL A 455 35.90 13.23 1.75
CA VAL A 455 34.97 13.59 2.84
C VAL A 455 34.18 14.85 2.49
N GLY A 456 32.89 14.82 2.84
CA GLY A 456 31.96 15.91 2.58
C GLY A 456 31.29 15.84 1.21
N GLN A 457 31.77 14.98 0.29
CA GLN A 457 31.11 14.78 -1.00
C GLN A 457 29.79 14.00 -0.82
N THR A 458 28.78 14.42 -1.59
CA THR A 458 27.53 13.67 -1.75
C THR A 458 27.58 12.97 -3.09
N ILE A 459 27.37 11.66 -3.07
CA ILE A 459 27.36 10.82 -4.25
C ILE A 459 25.93 10.59 -4.66
N TYR A 460 25.66 10.71 -5.95
CA TYR A 460 24.38 10.49 -6.58
C TYR A 460 24.51 9.33 -7.55
N TYR A 461 23.57 8.38 -7.53
CA TYR A 461 23.63 7.25 -8.45
C TYR A 461 22.27 6.63 -8.75
N TYR A 462 22.20 5.91 -9.87
CA TYR A 462 21.07 5.09 -10.28
C TYR A 462 21.55 3.92 -11.14
N ILE A 463 20.69 2.93 -11.35
CA ILE A 463 21.03 1.73 -12.15
C ILE A 463 20.15 1.71 -13.40
N SER A 464 20.74 1.36 -14.54
CA SER A 464 20.05 1.09 -15.80
C SER A 464 20.28 -0.36 -16.20
N ALA A 465 19.28 -1.00 -16.79
CA ALA A 465 19.43 -2.33 -17.38
C ALA A 465 18.86 -2.34 -18.80
N ASN A 466 19.54 -3.07 -19.69
CA ASN A 466 19.07 -3.35 -21.04
C ASN A 466 18.87 -4.86 -21.21
N ALA A 467 17.65 -5.28 -21.51
CA ALA A 467 17.30 -6.66 -21.79
C ALA A 467 17.65 -7.06 -23.23
N VAL A 468 17.81 -8.35 -23.48
CA VAL A 468 18.00 -8.91 -24.84
C VAL A 468 16.82 -8.59 -25.76
N SER A 469 15.60 -8.40 -25.21
CA SER A 469 14.43 -7.92 -25.96
C SER A 469 14.56 -6.49 -26.49
N GLY A 470 15.58 -5.74 -26.06
CA GLY A 470 15.75 -4.31 -26.31
C GLY A 470 15.11 -3.42 -25.23
N LYS A 471 14.31 -4.00 -24.32
CA LYS A 471 13.71 -3.24 -23.22
C LYS A 471 14.76 -2.62 -22.32
N THR A 472 14.57 -1.36 -21.97
CA THR A 472 15.47 -0.63 -21.07
C THR A 472 14.66 0.03 -19.96
N ILE A 473 15.12 -0.09 -18.73
CA ILE A 473 14.56 0.64 -17.57
C ILE A 473 15.68 1.12 -16.66
N THR A 474 15.36 2.14 -15.87
CA THR A 474 16.22 2.60 -14.78
C THR A 474 15.55 2.36 -13.44
N ARG A 475 16.34 2.21 -12.38
CA ARG A 475 15.89 2.28 -10.99
C ARG A 475 16.67 3.40 -10.28
N PRO A 476 15.99 4.42 -9.72
CA PRO A 476 14.55 4.68 -9.84
C PRO A 476 14.05 4.88 -11.29
N ILE A 477 12.75 4.65 -11.56
CA ILE A 477 12.16 4.80 -12.91
C ILE A 477 12.21 6.24 -13.43
N THR A 478 12.39 7.19 -12.52
CA THR A 478 12.50 8.63 -12.76
C THR A 478 13.93 9.11 -12.97
N ALA A 479 14.92 8.22 -13.04
CA ALA A 479 16.30 8.60 -13.29
C ALA A 479 16.47 9.33 -14.64
N PRO A 480 17.42 10.26 -14.76
CA PRO A 480 18.44 10.63 -13.76
C PRO A 480 17.96 11.64 -12.70
N LEU A 481 16.72 12.15 -12.79
CA LEU A 481 16.18 13.08 -11.80
C LEU A 481 15.93 12.37 -10.46
N GLY A 482 15.32 11.19 -10.52
CA GLY A 482 15.27 10.26 -9.39
C GLY A 482 16.58 9.50 -9.26
N ARG A 483 17.16 9.56 -8.06
CA ARG A 483 18.47 8.99 -7.78
C ARG A 483 18.61 8.72 -6.29
N TRP A 484 19.42 7.73 -5.95
CA TRP A 484 19.85 7.53 -4.58
C TRP A 484 21.04 8.42 -4.25
N THR A 485 21.21 8.67 -2.97
CA THR A 485 22.32 9.48 -2.46
C THR A 485 22.93 8.89 -1.22
N PHE A 486 24.24 9.00 -1.08
CA PHE A 486 24.94 8.81 0.19
C PHE A 486 26.05 9.86 0.34
N LYS A 487 26.42 10.19 1.57
CA LYS A 487 27.52 11.10 1.88
C LYS A 487 28.75 10.31 2.28
N VAL A 488 29.93 10.83 1.90
CA VAL A 488 31.20 10.33 2.43
C VAL A 488 31.57 11.12 3.67
N GLN A 489 31.74 10.41 4.78
CA GLN A 489 31.96 11.01 6.09
C GLN A 489 33.30 10.59 6.70
N SER A 490 33.81 11.43 7.59
CA SER A 490 34.92 11.09 8.48
C SER A 490 34.39 10.22 9.61
N CYS A 491 34.75 8.94 9.60
CA CYS A 491 34.36 8.00 10.65
C CYS A 491 35.43 7.98 11.74
N ILE A 492 35.13 8.59 12.88
CA ILE A 492 35.94 8.53 14.11
C ILE A 492 35.25 7.55 15.06
N THR A 493 35.98 6.59 15.62
CA THR A 493 35.47 5.60 16.58
C THR A 493 35.46 6.17 18.02
N GLY A 494 34.28 6.33 18.64
CA GLY A 494 34.06 6.65 20.08
C GLY A 494 33.41 8.03 20.31
N ILE A 495 32.47 8.27 21.25
CA ILE A 495 32.08 7.66 22.55
C ILE A 495 30.56 7.85 22.77
N GLN A 496 29.89 6.90 23.44
CA GLN A 496 28.46 6.95 23.81
C GLN A 496 28.15 8.08 24.82
N LYS A 497 27.05 8.82 24.57
CA LYS A 497 26.45 9.77 25.52
C LYS A 497 25.73 9.03 26.64
N PHE A 498 25.89 9.49 27.88
CA PHE A 498 25.12 9.06 29.04
C PHE A 498 23.66 9.51 28.92
N ASN A 499 22.72 8.57 28.78
CA ASN A 499 21.28 8.79 28.98
C ASN A 499 20.83 8.05 30.26
N LYS A 500 19.62 8.32 30.80
CA LYS A 500 19.05 7.57 31.94
C LYS A 500 18.03 6.54 31.44
N ASP A 501 17.77 5.50 32.22
CA ASP A 501 16.65 4.60 31.97
C ASP A 501 15.31 5.37 32.05
N GLU A 502 14.40 5.16 31.10
CA GLU A 502 13.10 5.83 31.02
C GLU A 502 12.03 4.88 30.51
N MET A 503 10.81 4.96 31.07
CA MET A 503 9.60 4.42 30.45
C MET A 503 8.76 5.58 29.93
N LYS A 504 8.65 5.70 28.61
CA LYS A 504 7.88 6.73 27.92
C LYS A 504 6.38 6.41 28.02
N PRO A 505 5.48 7.37 27.78
CA PRO A 505 4.05 7.14 27.87
C PRO A 505 3.59 5.94 27.02
N VAL A 506 2.95 4.96 27.66
CA VAL A 506 2.27 3.83 26.99
C VAL A 506 1.15 4.32 26.06
N TYR A 507 1.10 3.80 24.83
CA TYR A 507 0.09 4.15 23.82
C TYR A 507 -0.36 2.95 22.96
N PRO A 508 -1.65 2.89 22.54
CA PRO A 508 -2.71 3.81 22.91
C PRO A 508 -3.16 3.56 24.36
N ASN A 509 -3.66 4.60 25.02
CA ASN A 509 -4.23 4.49 26.36
C ASN A 509 -5.41 5.48 26.48
N PRO A 510 -6.68 5.01 26.54
CA PRO A 510 -7.11 3.62 26.71
C PRO A 510 -6.78 2.68 25.54
N ALA A 511 -6.28 1.50 25.88
CA ALA A 511 -5.89 0.42 24.98
C ALA A 511 -7.09 -0.47 24.61
N GLY A 512 -7.24 -0.76 23.31
CA GLY A 512 -8.23 -1.71 22.81
C GLY A 512 -7.65 -2.79 21.89
N SER A 513 -6.35 -2.71 21.58
CA SER A 513 -5.64 -3.68 20.73
C SER A 513 -4.14 -3.70 21.09
N ILE A 514 -3.24 -3.87 20.11
CA ILE A 514 -1.79 -3.72 20.28
C ILE A 514 -1.47 -2.38 20.94
N THR A 515 -0.76 -2.47 22.07
CA THR A 515 -0.33 -1.36 22.90
C THR A 515 1.18 -1.39 23.06
N CYS A 516 1.84 -0.29 22.70
CA CYS A 516 3.28 -0.11 22.79
C CYS A 516 3.67 0.51 24.13
N ILE A 517 4.68 -0.09 24.77
CA ILE A 517 5.33 0.35 26.00
C ILE A 517 6.76 0.73 25.61
N PRO A 518 7.04 2.02 25.31
CA PRO A 518 8.36 2.45 24.86
C PRO A 518 9.28 2.66 26.06
N LEU A 519 10.47 2.09 25.97
CA LEU A 519 11.50 2.10 26.99
C LEU A 519 12.78 2.68 26.40
N HIS A 520 13.56 3.35 27.23
CA HIS A 520 14.96 3.63 26.99
C HIS A 520 15.76 3.00 28.12
N VAL A 521 16.77 2.20 27.80
CA VAL A 521 17.61 1.52 28.78
C VAL A 521 19.06 1.95 28.56
N ASN A 522 19.65 2.60 29.55
CA ASN A 522 21.02 3.08 29.48
C ASN A 522 22.01 1.97 29.81
N GLY A 523 22.74 1.50 28.80
CA GLY A 523 23.68 0.39 28.91
C GLY A 523 22.98 -0.97 29.00
N LEU A 524 23.72 -2.02 28.67
CA LEU A 524 23.20 -3.39 28.64
C LEU A 524 22.90 -3.91 30.05
N LYS A 525 21.62 -4.03 30.39
CA LYS A 525 21.17 -4.56 31.70
C LYS A 525 19.91 -5.42 31.57
N LYS A 526 19.65 -6.24 32.60
CA LYS A 526 18.43 -7.03 32.68
C LYS A 526 17.26 -6.12 33.05
N VAL A 527 16.19 -6.19 32.28
CA VAL A 527 14.95 -5.46 32.52
C VAL A 527 13.77 -6.42 32.53
N ASN A 528 12.75 -6.10 33.32
CA ASN A 528 11.48 -6.80 33.38
C ASN A 528 10.33 -5.80 33.19
N VAL A 529 9.35 -6.16 32.38
CA VAL A 529 8.11 -5.40 32.16
C VAL A 529 6.93 -6.30 32.48
N THR A 530 6.16 -5.95 33.50
CA THR A 530 5.01 -6.74 33.96
C THR A 530 3.71 -5.94 33.89
N LEU A 531 2.62 -6.64 33.56
CA LEU A 531 1.26 -6.12 33.65
C LEU A 531 0.68 -6.49 35.01
N LEU A 532 0.19 -5.50 35.74
CA LEU A 532 -0.44 -5.65 37.06
C LEU A 532 -1.94 -5.29 36.98
N ASN A 533 -2.79 -5.97 37.74
CA ASN A 533 -4.19 -5.59 37.89
C ASN A 533 -4.36 -4.40 38.87
N ALA A 534 -5.59 -3.93 39.06
CA ALA A 534 -5.90 -2.83 39.98
C ALA A 534 -5.55 -3.11 41.46
N LEU A 535 -5.34 -4.38 41.84
CA LEU A 535 -4.91 -4.81 43.17
C LEU A 535 -3.38 -4.95 43.28
N GLY A 536 -2.62 -4.63 42.21
CA GLY A 536 -1.16 -4.78 42.15
C GLY A 536 -0.67 -6.21 41.94
N GLN A 537 -1.56 -7.16 41.65
CA GLN A 537 -1.18 -8.55 41.37
C GLN A 537 -0.71 -8.67 39.93
N GLU A 538 0.34 -9.48 39.72
CA GLU A 538 0.86 -9.75 38.39
C GLU A 538 -0.11 -10.57 37.56
N VAL A 539 -0.42 -10.07 36.37
CA VAL A 539 -1.34 -10.69 35.40
C VAL A 539 -0.54 -11.34 34.27
N ALA A 540 0.54 -10.70 33.83
CA ALA A 540 1.40 -11.21 32.77
C ALA A 540 2.81 -10.60 32.85
N GLU A 541 3.82 -11.41 32.52
CA GLU A 541 5.17 -10.94 32.16
C GLU A 541 5.18 -10.58 30.67
N LEU A 542 5.36 -9.29 30.35
CA LEU A 542 5.33 -8.80 28.97
C LEU A 542 6.72 -8.87 28.32
N TYR A 543 7.77 -8.70 29.12
CA TYR A 543 9.15 -8.85 28.67
C TYR A 543 10.10 -9.09 29.84
N SER A 544 11.03 -10.03 29.69
CA SER A 544 12.12 -10.27 30.64
C SER A 544 13.39 -10.63 29.88
N GLY A 545 14.45 -9.83 30.03
CA GLY A 545 15.70 -10.06 29.29
C GLY A 545 16.70 -8.92 29.37
N MET A 546 17.84 -9.11 28.68
CA MET A 546 18.87 -8.07 28.55
C MET A 546 18.47 -7.04 27.49
N CYS A 547 18.61 -5.77 27.81
CA CYS A 547 18.24 -4.65 26.95
C CYS A 547 19.27 -3.51 27.07
N GLU A 548 19.52 -2.82 25.96
CA GLU A 548 20.28 -1.57 25.85
C GLU A 548 19.61 -0.71 24.78
N GLY A 549 19.59 0.62 24.99
CA GLY A 549 19.01 1.58 24.05
C GLY A 549 17.48 1.64 24.10
N ASP A 550 16.88 2.19 23.04
CA ASP A 550 15.42 2.24 22.90
C ASP A 550 14.85 0.84 22.61
N LYS A 551 13.79 0.47 23.34
CA LYS A 551 13.06 -0.79 23.15
C LYS A 551 11.57 -0.59 23.29
N ASN A 552 10.79 -1.20 22.40
CA ASN A 552 9.34 -1.25 22.52
C ASN A 552 8.91 -2.64 22.99
N VAL A 553 8.15 -2.69 24.08
CA VAL A 553 7.47 -3.90 24.56
C VAL A 553 5.99 -3.79 24.20
N PHE A 554 5.37 -4.89 23.76
CA PHE A 554 4.00 -4.89 23.25
C PHE A 554 3.07 -5.70 24.13
N LEU A 555 1.83 -5.21 24.23
CA LEU A 555 0.71 -5.86 24.88
C LEU A 555 -0.45 -5.96 23.89
N HIS A 556 -1.02 -7.15 23.70
CA HIS A 556 -2.28 -7.36 23.00
C HIS A 556 -3.44 -7.17 23.98
N ALA A 557 -3.94 -5.94 24.10
CA ALA A 557 -4.94 -5.58 25.12
C ALA A 557 -6.27 -6.33 24.96
N GLU A 558 -6.58 -6.78 23.73
CA GLU A 558 -7.75 -7.60 23.39
C GLU A 558 -7.78 -8.96 24.12
N ASN A 559 -6.64 -9.43 24.62
CA ASN A 559 -6.53 -10.69 25.36
C ASN A 559 -6.87 -10.54 26.85
N TYR A 560 -7.22 -9.35 27.32
CA TYR A 560 -7.46 -9.04 28.73
C TYR A 560 -8.84 -8.43 28.94
N SER A 561 -9.38 -8.58 30.16
CA SER A 561 -10.66 -7.98 30.53
C SER A 561 -10.58 -6.45 30.58
N LYS A 562 -11.70 -5.78 30.27
CA LYS A 562 -11.80 -4.32 30.35
C LYS A 562 -11.61 -3.87 31.80
N GLY A 563 -10.79 -2.84 32.02
CA GLY A 563 -10.49 -2.37 33.37
C GLY A 563 -9.21 -1.53 33.48
N VAL A 564 -8.84 -1.22 34.72
CA VAL A 564 -7.61 -0.50 35.03
C VAL A 564 -6.50 -1.49 35.37
N TYR A 565 -5.37 -1.32 34.71
CA TYR A 565 -4.13 -2.05 34.88
C TYR A 565 -2.96 -1.09 35.12
N PHE A 566 -1.83 -1.63 35.53
CA PHE A 566 -0.57 -0.89 35.65
C PHE A 566 0.55 -1.65 34.94
N ILE A 567 1.30 -0.95 34.10
CA ILE A 567 2.54 -1.45 33.51
C ILE A 567 3.68 -1.09 34.45
N ARG A 568 4.45 -2.07 34.91
CA ARG A 568 5.64 -1.87 35.72
C ARG A 568 6.88 -2.24 34.91
N PHE A 569 7.74 -1.26 34.67
CA PHE A 569 9.11 -1.48 34.19
C PHE A 569 10.04 -1.54 35.40
N GLN A 570 10.94 -2.51 35.42
CA GLN A 570 11.93 -2.69 36.47
C GLN A 570 13.29 -3.06 35.86
N SER A 571 14.31 -2.27 36.18
CA SER A 571 15.72 -2.62 36.00
C SER A 571 16.37 -2.80 37.38
N ASN A 572 17.65 -3.16 37.41
CA ASN A 572 18.41 -3.22 38.68
C ASN A 572 18.53 -1.85 39.38
N GLU A 573 18.25 -0.75 38.67
CA GLU A 573 18.49 0.62 39.15
C GLU A 573 17.23 1.48 39.22
N SER A 574 16.13 1.08 38.57
CA SER A 574 14.94 1.92 38.42
C SER A 574 13.66 1.09 38.35
N VAL A 575 12.59 1.62 38.92
CA VAL A 575 11.23 1.08 38.78
C VAL A 575 10.31 2.20 38.33
N TYR A 576 9.64 2.01 37.20
CA TYR A 576 8.61 2.93 36.70
C TYR A 576 7.28 2.21 36.64
N THR A 577 6.18 2.91 36.97
CA THR A 577 4.83 2.35 36.86
C THR A 577 3.92 3.35 36.17
N GLN A 578 3.19 2.90 35.15
CA GLN A 578 2.23 3.72 34.42
C GLN A 578 0.87 3.04 34.37
N LYS A 579 -0.20 3.81 34.60
CA LYS A 579 -1.59 3.35 34.47
C LYS A 579 -1.91 3.04 33.02
N LEU A 580 -2.56 1.90 32.78
CA LEU A 580 -3.13 1.48 31.51
C LEU A 580 -4.62 1.22 31.69
N ILE A 581 -5.46 1.75 30.80
CA ILE A 581 -6.89 1.47 30.78
C ILE A 581 -7.16 0.54 29.59
N ILE A 582 -7.69 -0.66 29.81
CA ILE A 582 -8.12 -1.57 28.74
C ILE A 582 -9.63 -1.39 28.55
N LYS A 583 -10.08 -1.11 27.32
CA LYS A 583 -11.46 -0.70 27.00
C LYS A 583 -12.22 -1.68 26.10
#